data_AF-A0A4P6JVL1-F1
#
_entry.id   AF-A0A4P6JVL1-F1
#
_cell.length_a   1.000
_cell.length_b   1.000
_cell.length_c   1.000
_cell.angle_alpha   90.00
_cell.angle_beta   90.00
_cell.angle_gamma   90.00
#
_symmetry.space_group_name_H-M   'P 1'
#
loop_
_entity.id
_entity.type
_entity.pdbx_description
1 polymer ?
#
loop_
_entity_poly.entity_id
_entity_poly.type
_entity_poly.pdbx_seq_one_letter_code
_entity_poly.pdbx_strand_id
1 'polypeptide(L)'
;MGYGLMVWIVDGDRIRKLVGSHDQDTLKALTSGRWKRECQHFNNEFVDDINDQKLTLERAITDIVMGTLPPKSFDHSSDAFVYAYAYLKLCEMYAVDTPSNHYWVPINFAFINQIQAIYDRAGISRGLVEDLAMGGALLSNLPHWSDFPLVGYLEWKEIAQIISELHKVDIDKLVEGHDSWTQGALREVYKWYMAFERLSGTAGERNWTLVGAYY
;
A
#
# COMPACT_ATOMS: atom_id res chain seq x y z
N MET A 1 -14.48 9.28 -11.09
CA MET A 1 -14.31 9.01 -9.64
C MET A 1 -12.87 9.28 -9.30
N GLY A 2 -12.60 9.85 -8.13
CA GLY A 2 -11.24 10.14 -7.67
C GLY A 2 -10.93 9.23 -6.49
N TYR A 3 -9.76 8.62 -6.53
CA TYR A 3 -9.25 7.66 -5.53
C TYR A 3 -7.97 8.23 -4.91
N GLY A 4 -7.44 7.60 -3.87
CA GLY A 4 -6.18 7.95 -3.24
C GLY A 4 -5.08 6.94 -3.53
N LEU A 5 -3.83 7.38 -3.69
CA LEU A 5 -2.66 6.49 -3.53
C LEU A 5 -2.03 6.75 -2.16
N MET A 6 -2.10 5.74 -1.30
CA MET A 6 -1.47 5.73 0.02
C MET A 6 -0.20 4.90 -0.01
N VAL A 7 0.81 5.27 0.78
CA VAL A 7 2.09 4.55 0.86
C VAL A 7 2.50 4.36 2.31
N TRP A 8 2.97 3.15 2.63
CA TRP A 8 3.47 2.77 3.96
C TRP A 8 4.85 2.14 3.84
N ILE A 9 5.72 2.43 4.80
CA ILE A 9 7.00 1.74 4.96
C ILE A 9 6.82 0.71 6.08
N VAL A 10 7.03 -0.57 5.78
CA VAL A 10 6.81 -1.69 6.69
C VAL A 10 8.02 -2.61 6.76
N ASP A 11 8.15 -3.36 7.84
CA ASP A 11 9.04 -4.53 7.90
C ASP A 11 8.36 -5.68 7.13
N GLY A 12 8.86 -5.99 5.93
CA GLY A 12 8.26 -6.98 5.04
C GLY A 12 8.26 -8.39 5.64
N ASP A 13 9.31 -8.76 6.38
CA ASP A 13 9.39 -10.06 7.04
C ASP A 13 8.34 -10.17 8.15
N ARG A 14 8.10 -9.07 8.87
CA ARG A 14 7.02 -9.03 9.88
C ARG A 14 5.67 -9.23 9.23
N ILE A 15 5.37 -8.50 8.15
CA ILE A 15 4.08 -8.63 7.44
C ILE A 15 3.88 -10.05 6.93
N ARG A 16 4.87 -10.64 6.23
CA ARG A 16 4.79 -12.02 5.72
C ARG A 16 4.52 -13.05 6.82
N LYS A 17 5.10 -12.85 8.01
CA LYS A 17 4.93 -13.74 9.16
C LYS A 17 3.58 -13.59 9.87
N LEU A 18 2.76 -12.58 9.56
CA LEU A 18 1.46 -12.41 10.22
C LEU A 18 0.50 -13.55 9.91
N VAL A 19 0.59 -14.15 8.72
CA VAL A 19 -0.30 -15.25 8.32
C VAL A 19 -0.07 -16.44 9.23
N GLY A 20 -1.09 -16.80 10.02
CA GLY A 20 -0.99 -17.89 11.00
C GLY A 20 -0.09 -17.60 12.20
N SER A 21 0.24 -16.33 12.47
CA SER A 21 1.06 -15.93 13.62
C SER A 21 0.36 -16.10 14.97
N HIS A 22 -0.99 -16.09 14.97
CA HIS A 22 -1.79 -16.00 16.19
C HIS A 22 -1.44 -14.77 17.08
N ASP A 23 -0.97 -13.67 16.48
CA ASP A 23 -0.59 -12.44 17.19
C ASP A 23 -1.78 -11.88 18.00
N GLN A 24 -1.72 -12.09 19.31
CA GLN A 24 -2.78 -11.71 20.24
C GLN A 24 -2.92 -10.19 20.36
N ASP A 25 -1.85 -9.43 20.12
CA ASP A 25 -1.90 -7.98 20.24
C ASP A 25 -2.63 -7.37 19.04
N THR A 26 -2.46 -7.92 17.83
CA THR A 26 -3.30 -7.58 16.67
C THR A 26 -4.76 -7.86 16.96
N LEU A 27 -5.08 -9.07 17.43
CA LEU A 27 -6.46 -9.48 17.67
C LEU A 27 -7.13 -8.63 18.74
N LYS A 28 -6.42 -8.30 19.82
CA LYS A 28 -6.90 -7.37 20.85
C LYS A 28 -7.11 -5.97 20.28
N ALA A 29 -6.22 -5.49 19.42
CA ALA A 29 -6.35 -4.17 18.80
C ALA A 29 -7.66 -4.03 18.00
N LEU A 30 -8.15 -5.10 17.37
CA LEU A 30 -9.44 -5.09 16.65
C LEU A 30 -10.65 -4.88 17.58
N THR A 31 -10.53 -5.19 18.87
CA THR A 31 -11.65 -5.12 19.82
C THR A 31 -11.81 -3.77 20.51
N SER A 32 -10.86 -2.84 20.34
CA SER A 32 -10.88 -1.56 21.03
C SER A 32 -10.16 -0.43 20.27
N GLY A 33 -10.35 0.81 20.73
CA GLY A 33 -9.57 1.95 20.25
C GLY A 33 -9.83 2.31 18.78
N ARG A 34 -8.76 2.71 18.10
CA ARG A 34 -8.78 3.21 16.72
C ARG A 34 -9.22 2.13 15.73
N TRP A 35 -8.60 0.95 15.80
CA TRP A 35 -8.80 -0.11 14.81
C TRP A 35 -10.20 -0.68 14.80
N LYS A 36 -10.83 -0.82 15.98
CA LYS A 36 -12.26 -1.13 16.05
C LYS A 36 -13.11 -0.12 15.28
N ARG A 37 -12.87 1.18 15.48
CA ARG A 37 -13.65 2.24 14.81
C ARG A 37 -13.44 2.22 13.30
N GLU A 38 -12.21 1.99 12.85
CA GLU A 38 -11.91 1.90 11.41
C GLU A 38 -12.57 0.69 10.76
N CYS A 39 -12.55 -0.46 11.41
CA CYS A 39 -13.24 -1.64 10.88
C CYS A 39 -14.76 -1.44 10.86
N GLN A 40 -15.34 -0.84 11.91
CA GLN A 40 -16.75 -0.46 11.93
C GLN A 40 -17.11 0.53 10.82
N HIS A 41 -16.25 1.52 10.57
CA HIS A 41 -16.46 2.50 9.50
C HIS A 41 -16.47 1.81 8.14
N PHE A 42 -15.47 0.98 7.85
CA PHE A 42 -15.41 0.19 6.61
C PHE A 42 -16.64 -0.69 6.42
N ASN A 43 -17.02 -1.46 7.45
CA ASN A 43 -18.17 -2.36 7.37
C ASN A 43 -19.49 -1.62 7.09
N ASN A 44 -19.63 -0.39 7.59
CA ASN A 44 -20.80 0.44 7.30
C ASN A 44 -20.77 1.02 5.89
N GLU A 45 -19.58 1.36 5.38
CA GLU A 45 -19.39 1.90 4.02
C GLU A 45 -19.70 0.86 2.95
N PHE A 46 -19.22 -0.37 3.14
CA PHE A 46 -19.36 -1.48 2.17
C PHE A 46 -20.49 -2.45 2.51
N VAL A 47 -21.48 -2.01 3.31
CA VAL A 47 -22.58 -2.88 3.79
C VAL A 47 -23.42 -3.47 2.65
N ASP A 48 -23.56 -2.71 1.56
CA ASP A 48 -24.34 -3.10 0.38
C ASP A 48 -23.52 -3.89 -0.66
N ASP A 49 -22.18 -3.81 -0.58
CA ASP A 49 -21.26 -4.48 -1.52
C ASP A 49 -20.85 -5.89 -1.07
N ILE A 50 -21.03 -6.21 0.21
CA ILE A 50 -20.65 -7.51 0.80
C ILE A 50 -21.88 -8.44 0.78
N ASN A 51 -21.87 -9.37 -0.16
CA ASN A 51 -23.05 -10.18 -0.52
C ASN A 51 -23.60 -11.04 0.63
N ASP A 52 -22.74 -11.44 1.58
CA ASP A 52 -23.13 -12.31 2.67
C ASP A 52 -23.35 -11.59 4.02
N GLN A 53 -23.05 -10.28 4.14
CA GLN A 53 -22.99 -9.50 5.39
C GLN A 53 -22.18 -10.16 6.55
N LYS A 54 -21.52 -11.29 6.27
CA LYS A 54 -20.79 -12.13 7.24
C LYS A 54 -19.30 -11.84 7.22
N LEU A 55 -18.75 -11.45 6.07
CA LEU A 55 -17.34 -11.10 5.96
C LEU A 55 -17.17 -9.62 6.35
N THR A 56 -16.71 -9.39 7.57
CA THR A 56 -16.32 -8.05 8.03
C THR A 56 -14.81 -7.85 7.90
N LEU A 57 -14.35 -6.59 7.97
CA LEU A 57 -12.92 -6.28 7.95
C LEU A 57 -12.18 -6.93 9.13
N GLU A 58 -12.76 -6.90 10.33
CA GLU A 58 -12.21 -7.57 11.51
C GLU A 58 -12.10 -9.08 11.28
N ARG A 59 -13.10 -9.68 10.62
CA ARG A 59 -13.08 -11.10 10.31
C ARG A 59 -11.96 -11.44 9.33
N ALA A 60 -11.82 -10.68 8.25
CA ALA A 60 -10.76 -10.87 7.26
C ALA A 60 -9.35 -10.70 7.89
N ILE A 61 -9.15 -9.68 8.73
CA ILE A 61 -7.88 -9.52 9.48
C ILE A 61 -7.64 -10.72 10.41
N THR A 62 -8.68 -11.17 11.12
CA THR A 62 -8.60 -12.35 11.98
C THR A 62 -8.23 -13.60 11.19
N ASP A 63 -8.84 -13.81 10.03
CA ASP A 63 -8.57 -14.97 9.17
C ASP A 63 -7.12 -14.97 8.67
N ILE A 64 -6.56 -13.80 8.32
CA ILE A 64 -5.14 -13.66 8.01
C ILE A 64 -4.29 -14.06 9.23
N VAL A 65 -4.49 -13.42 10.38
CA VAL A 65 -3.65 -13.63 11.59
C VAL A 65 -3.72 -15.07 12.11
N MET A 66 -4.89 -15.70 12.02
CA MET A 66 -5.11 -17.09 12.44
C MET A 66 -4.74 -18.13 11.37
N GLY A 67 -4.43 -17.69 10.13
CA GLY A 67 -4.12 -18.59 9.02
C GLY A 67 -5.34 -19.37 8.50
N THR A 68 -6.56 -18.87 8.77
CA THR A 68 -7.84 -19.49 8.38
C THR A 68 -8.42 -18.86 7.12
N LEU A 69 -7.55 -18.55 6.16
CA LEU A 69 -7.92 -17.99 4.86
C LEU A 69 -8.91 -18.92 4.12
N PRO A 70 -9.83 -18.35 3.33
CA PRO A 70 -10.86 -19.13 2.65
C PRO A 70 -10.23 -20.01 1.54
N PRO A 71 -10.93 -21.06 1.10
CA PRO A 71 -10.45 -21.92 0.02
C PRO A 71 -10.30 -21.15 -1.29
N LYS A 72 -9.50 -21.69 -2.22
CA LYS A 72 -9.28 -21.09 -3.55
C LYS A 72 -10.53 -20.86 -4.39
N SER A 73 -11.62 -21.59 -4.11
CA SER A 73 -12.92 -21.31 -4.74
C SER A 73 -13.51 -19.94 -4.35
N PHE A 74 -12.95 -19.27 -3.34
CA PHE A 74 -13.29 -17.91 -2.95
C PHE A 74 -12.54 -16.85 -3.78
N ASP A 75 -11.52 -17.25 -4.55
CA ASP A 75 -10.86 -16.34 -5.49
C ASP A 75 -11.91 -15.80 -6.48
N HIS A 76 -11.87 -14.49 -6.75
CA HIS A 76 -12.85 -13.78 -7.59
C HIS A 76 -14.28 -13.71 -7.05
N SER A 77 -14.51 -14.09 -5.78
CA SER A 77 -15.72 -13.70 -5.07
C SER A 77 -15.86 -12.18 -5.06
N SER A 78 -17.11 -11.69 -5.10
CA SER A 78 -17.43 -10.28 -4.87
C SER A 78 -16.87 -9.77 -3.55
N ASP A 79 -16.61 -10.65 -2.59
CA ASP A 79 -16.18 -10.30 -1.23
C ASP A 79 -14.64 -10.43 -1.07
N ALA A 80 -13.92 -10.86 -2.11
CA ALA A 80 -12.47 -11.06 -2.04
C ALA A 80 -11.70 -9.75 -1.77
N PHE A 81 -12.24 -8.59 -2.19
CA PHE A 81 -11.62 -7.28 -1.94
C PHE A 81 -11.48 -6.95 -0.45
N VAL A 82 -12.34 -7.51 0.41
CA VAL A 82 -12.26 -7.28 1.87
C VAL A 82 -10.92 -7.79 2.43
N TYR A 83 -10.36 -8.87 1.86
CA TYR A 83 -9.02 -9.35 2.24
C TYR A 83 -7.90 -8.42 1.81
N ALA A 84 -8.07 -7.70 0.70
CA ALA A 84 -7.12 -6.68 0.26
C ALA A 84 -7.13 -5.49 1.22
N TYR A 85 -8.30 -4.97 1.59
CA TYR A 85 -8.41 -3.91 2.61
C TYR A 85 -7.90 -4.38 3.98
N ALA A 86 -8.14 -5.64 4.37
CA ALA A 86 -7.58 -6.22 5.59
C ALA A 86 -6.04 -6.22 5.56
N TYR A 87 -5.44 -6.58 4.43
CA TYR A 87 -3.99 -6.50 4.22
C TYR A 87 -3.47 -5.06 4.33
N LEU A 88 -4.16 -4.08 3.74
CA LEU A 88 -3.78 -2.67 3.85
C LEU A 88 -3.83 -2.17 5.30
N LYS A 89 -4.85 -2.58 6.07
CA LYS A 89 -4.93 -2.23 7.48
C LYS A 89 -3.81 -2.87 8.30
N LEU A 90 -3.40 -4.10 7.97
CA LEU A 90 -2.21 -4.71 8.57
C LEU A 90 -0.94 -3.93 8.22
N CYS A 91 -0.78 -3.50 6.98
CA CYS A 91 0.35 -2.65 6.60
C CYS A 91 0.34 -1.32 7.37
N GLU A 92 -0.81 -0.68 7.52
CA GLU A 92 -0.98 0.56 8.28
C GLU A 92 -0.71 0.35 9.79
N MET A 93 -1.18 -0.75 10.36
CA MET A 93 -0.95 -1.12 11.77
C MET A 93 0.54 -1.28 12.09
N TYR A 94 1.30 -1.85 11.16
CA TYR A 94 2.71 -2.17 11.35
C TYR A 94 3.65 -1.22 10.59
N ALA A 95 3.12 -0.13 10.04
CA ALA A 95 3.91 0.91 9.39
C ALA A 95 4.91 1.50 10.39
N VAL A 96 6.16 1.57 9.98
CA VAL A 96 7.21 2.29 10.72
C VAL A 96 7.26 3.76 10.32
N ASP A 97 6.76 4.07 9.14
CA ASP A 97 6.55 5.43 8.64
C ASP A 97 5.43 5.43 7.59
N THR A 98 4.74 6.56 7.48
CA THR A 98 3.66 6.81 6.51
C THR A 98 3.95 8.16 5.84
N PRO A 99 4.71 8.16 4.73
CA PRO A 99 5.04 9.39 4.02
C PRO A 99 3.79 10.17 3.55
N SER A 100 3.89 11.50 3.47
CA SER A 100 2.79 12.37 3.00
C SER A 100 2.33 12.02 1.59
N ASN A 101 1.02 12.02 1.38
CA ASN A 101 0.36 11.67 0.13
C ASN A 101 -0.69 12.72 -0.27
N HIS A 102 -0.45 13.99 0.09
CA HIS A 102 -1.39 15.09 -0.05
C HIS A 102 -1.81 15.34 -1.51
N TYR A 103 -0.88 15.21 -2.45
CA TYR A 103 -1.14 15.42 -3.88
C TYR A 103 -1.63 14.14 -4.59
N TRP A 104 -1.79 13.06 -3.83
CA TRP A 104 -2.22 11.76 -4.32
C TRP A 104 -3.66 11.43 -3.93
N VAL A 105 -4.42 12.42 -3.44
CA VAL A 105 -5.85 12.29 -3.12
C VAL A 105 -6.60 13.61 -3.40
N PRO A 106 -7.71 13.62 -4.17
CA PRO A 106 -8.17 12.55 -5.06
C PRO A 106 -7.46 12.62 -6.42
N ILE A 107 -7.14 11.45 -6.99
CA ILE A 107 -6.51 11.30 -8.31
C ILE A 107 -7.19 10.19 -9.13
N ASN A 108 -6.98 10.20 -10.44
CA ASN A 108 -7.39 9.11 -11.32
C ASN A 108 -6.15 8.32 -11.80
N PHE A 109 -6.39 7.17 -12.42
CA PHE A 109 -5.31 6.33 -12.94
C PHE A 109 -4.47 7.03 -14.04
N ALA A 110 -5.08 7.92 -14.83
CA ALA A 110 -4.33 8.70 -15.83
C ALA A 110 -3.28 9.62 -15.20
N PHE A 111 -3.53 10.12 -13.97
CA PHE A 111 -2.57 10.90 -13.22
C PHE A 111 -1.36 10.07 -12.78
N ILE A 112 -1.57 8.81 -12.36
CA ILE A 112 -0.47 7.87 -12.07
C ILE A 112 0.43 7.72 -13.31
N ASN A 113 -0.17 7.45 -14.47
CA ASN A 113 0.56 7.30 -15.73
C ASN A 113 1.28 8.58 -16.15
N GLN A 114 0.67 9.74 -15.92
CA GLN A 114 1.29 11.04 -16.21
C GLN A 114 2.56 11.25 -15.38
N ILE A 115 2.50 10.98 -14.07
CA ILE A 115 3.65 11.14 -13.17
C ILE A 115 4.74 10.12 -13.52
N GLN A 116 4.38 8.87 -13.77
CA GLN A 116 5.33 7.84 -14.21
C GLN A 116 6.05 8.26 -15.50
N ALA A 117 5.31 8.73 -16.52
CA ALA A 117 5.89 9.17 -17.78
C ALA A 117 6.86 10.37 -17.65
N ILE A 118 6.69 11.22 -16.63
CA ILE A 118 7.64 12.30 -16.34
C ILE A 118 8.96 11.72 -15.81
N TYR A 119 8.88 10.76 -14.88
CA TYR A 119 10.06 10.08 -14.35
C TYR A 119 10.77 9.20 -15.39
N ASP A 120 10.02 8.53 -16.27
CA ASP A 120 10.59 7.74 -17.36
C ASP A 120 11.44 8.61 -18.29
N ARG A 121 10.94 9.82 -18.64
CA ARG A 121 11.70 10.80 -19.43
C ARG A 121 12.94 11.32 -18.72
N ALA A 122 12.96 11.28 -17.39
CA ALA A 122 14.13 11.61 -16.58
C ALA A 122 15.14 10.45 -16.46
N GLY A 123 14.85 9.29 -17.08
CA GLY A 123 15.73 8.13 -17.09
C GLY A 123 15.55 7.21 -15.88
N ILE A 124 14.44 7.30 -15.15
CA ILE A 124 14.10 6.33 -14.09
C ILE A 124 13.40 5.16 -14.74
N SER A 125 14.01 3.98 -14.66
CA SER A 125 13.71 2.84 -15.53
C SER A 125 12.60 1.92 -15.02
N ARG A 126 12.13 2.16 -13.79
CA ARG A 126 11.18 1.31 -13.07
C ARG A 126 9.92 2.07 -12.68
N GLY A 127 8.81 1.34 -12.55
CA GLY A 127 7.50 1.88 -12.16
C GLY A 127 7.47 2.41 -10.72
N LEU A 128 8.00 3.62 -10.47
CA LEU A 128 8.02 4.22 -9.13
C LEU A 128 6.64 4.29 -8.48
N VAL A 129 5.61 4.59 -9.28
CA VAL A 129 4.25 4.80 -8.80
C VAL A 129 3.37 3.64 -9.24
N GLU A 130 3.57 3.16 -10.47
CA GLU A 130 2.80 2.06 -11.04
C GLU A 130 3.02 0.75 -10.26
N ASP A 131 4.27 0.41 -9.91
CA ASP A 131 4.57 -0.79 -9.14
C ASP A 131 3.97 -0.72 -7.73
N LEU A 132 3.85 0.48 -7.16
CA LEU A 132 3.20 0.70 -5.87
C LEU A 132 1.67 0.63 -5.95
N ALA A 133 1.08 0.91 -7.10
CA ALA A 133 -0.35 0.81 -7.30
C ALA A 133 -0.79 -0.62 -7.70
N MET A 134 0.04 -1.38 -8.42
CA MET A 134 -0.38 -2.62 -9.08
C MET A 134 0.61 -3.80 -8.98
N GLY A 135 1.67 -3.71 -8.17
CA GLY A 135 2.68 -4.76 -8.04
C GLY A 135 2.21 -6.05 -7.33
N GLY A 136 0.97 -6.09 -6.84
CA GLY A 136 0.41 -7.19 -6.05
C GLY A 136 0.66 -7.02 -4.55
N ALA A 137 0.14 -7.94 -3.74
CA ALA A 137 0.36 -7.93 -2.29
C ALA A 137 1.60 -8.73 -1.89
N LEU A 138 2.21 -8.31 -0.78
CA LEU A 138 3.32 -9.03 -0.16
C LEU A 138 2.89 -10.41 0.37
N LEU A 139 1.63 -10.57 0.72
CA LEU A 139 1.05 -11.84 1.16
C LEU A 139 0.52 -12.65 -0.03
N SER A 140 1.32 -13.62 -0.49
CA SER A 140 1.01 -14.45 -1.68
C SER A 140 -0.22 -15.36 -1.53
N ASN A 141 -0.69 -15.57 -0.31
CA ASN A 141 -1.73 -16.56 -0.01
C ASN A 141 -3.13 -15.93 0.13
N LEU A 142 -3.23 -14.60 0.02
CA LEU A 142 -4.52 -13.92 0.05
C LEU A 142 -5.41 -14.40 -1.10
N PRO A 143 -6.74 -14.41 -0.91
CA PRO A 143 -7.66 -14.63 -2.01
C PRO A 143 -7.39 -13.63 -3.13
N HIS A 144 -7.48 -14.06 -4.38
CA HIS A 144 -7.33 -13.13 -5.50
C HIS A 144 -8.57 -12.24 -5.62
N TRP A 145 -8.38 -10.92 -5.67
CA TRP A 145 -9.43 -9.94 -5.97
C TRP A 145 -9.16 -9.28 -7.33
N SER A 146 -10.20 -8.99 -8.10
CA SER A 146 -10.09 -8.50 -9.48
C SER A 146 -10.29 -6.98 -9.64
N ASP A 147 -10.53 -6.28 -8.53
CA ASP A 147 -10.92 -4.87 -8.55
C ASP A 147 -10.17 -4.08 -7.45
N PHE A 148 -10.72 -2.96 -7.00
CA PHE A 148 -10.17 -2.18 -5.89
C PHE A 148 -10.17 -2.93 -4.56
N PRO A 149 -9.21 -2.64 -3.66
CA PRO A 149 -8.10 -1.70 -3.83
C PRO A 149 -7.01 -2.31 -4.72
N LEU A 150 -6.37 -1.52 -5.58
CA LEU A 150 -5.16 -1.98 -6.27
C LEU A 150 -3.98 -1.84 -5.30
N VAL A 151 -3.14 -2.86 -5.24
CA VAL A 151 -2.06 -2.95 -4.25
C VAL A 151 -0.76 -3.26 -4.95
N GLY A 152 0.32 -2.66 -4.46
CA GLY A 152 1.68 -2.92 -4.92
C GLY A 152 2.68 -2.86 -3.79
N TYR A 153 3.85 -3.45 -4.02
CA TYR A 153 4.98 -3.31 -3.11
C TYR A 153 6.31 -3.31 -3.85
N LEU A 154 7.32 -2.73 -3.22
CA LEU A 154 8.71 -2.77 -3.64
C LEU A 154 9.58 -3.21 -2.47
N GLU A 155 10.49 -4.14 -2.72
CA GLU A 155 11.49 -4.58 -1.73
C GLU A 155 12.75 -3.72 -1.76
N TRP A 156 13.56 -3.81 -0.71
CA TRP A 156 14.81 -3.04 -0.53
C TRP A 156 15.67 -2.96 -1.79
N LYS A 157 15.93 -4.09 -2.48
CA LYS A 157 16.82 -4.11 -3.66
C LYS A 157 16.27 -3.26 -4.81
N GLU A 158 14.96 -3.26 -4.97
CA GLU A 158 14.24 -2.56 -6.02
C GLU A 158 14.21 -1.07 -5.73
N ILE A 159 13.94 -0.74 -4.46
CA ILE A 159 13.95 0.63 -3.97
C ILE A 159 15.36 1.22 -4.04
N ALA A 160 16.40 0.46 -3.71
CA ALA A 160 17.79 0.92 -3.78
C ALA A 160 18.20 1.30 -5.22
N GLN A 161 17.74 0.54 -6.22
CA GLN A 161 17.93 0.92 -7.61
C GLN A 161 17.21 2.23 -7.94
N ILE A 162 15.94 2.36 -7.55
CA ILE A 162 15.15 3.58 -7.79
C ILE A 162 15.79 4.79 -7.11
N ILE A 163 16.26 4.66 -5.87
CA ILE A 163 16.98 5.72 -5.13
C ILE A 163 18.24 6.15 -5.89
N SER A 164 19.04 5.18 -6.38
CA SER A 164 20.24 5.48 -7.16
C SER A 164 19.93 6.25 -8.45
N GLU A 165 18.80 5.96 -9.08
CA GLU A 165 18.31 6.69 -10.26
C GLU A 165 17.79 8.09 -9.86
N LEU A 166 17.00 8.20 -8.79
CA LEU A 166 16.49 9.47 -8.27
C LEU A 166 17.59 10.45 -7.87
N HIS A 167 18.69 9.98 -7.26
CA HIS A 167 19.83 10.84 -6.91
C HIS A 167 20.53 11.48 -8.12
N LYS A 168 20.35 10.94 -9.33
CA LYS A 168 20.88 11.52 -10.57
C LYS A 168 19.97 12.61 -11.15
N VAL A 169 18.75 12.72 -10.64
CA VAL A 169 17.73 13.65 -11.11
C VAL A 169 17.71 14.89 -10.24
N ASP A 170 17.82 16.05 -10.88
CA ASP A 170 17.58 17.35 -10.23
C ASP A 170 16.07 17.56 -10.12
N ILE A 171 15.49 17.26 -8.95
CA ILE A 171 14.04 17.31 -8.73
C ILE A 171 13.47 18.70 -8.97
N ASP A 172 14.22 19.77 -8.71
CA ASP A 172 13.76 21.14 -8.92
C ASP A 172 13.63 21.46 -10.41
N LYS A 173 14.54 20.96 -11.23
CA LYS A 173 14.42 21.04 -12.70
C LYS A 173 13.34 20.11 -13.25
N LEU A 174 13.18 18.91 -12.67
CA LEU A 174 12.19 17.95 -13.15
C LEU A 174 10.77 18.51 -13.04
N VAL A 175 10.48 19.27 -11.98
CA VAL A 175 9.14 19.83 -11.76
C VAL A 175 8.90 21.13 -12.54
N GLU A 176 9.93 21.74 -13.11
CA GLU A 176 9.82 23.02 -13.81
C GLU A 176 8.88 22.90 -15.03
N GLY A 177 8.00 23.89 -15.21
CA GLY A 177 7.05 23.92 -16.33
C GLY A 177 5.79 23.07 -16.17
N HIS A 178 5.63 22.36 -15.04
CA HIS A 178 4.39 21.64 -14.70
C HIS A 178 3.45 22.48 -13.82
N ASP A 179 2.16 22.13 -13.75
CA ASP A 179 1.21 22.76 -12.83
C ASP A 179 1.51 22.40 -11.36
N SER A 180 1.03 23.22 -10.41
CA SER A 180 1.36 23.09 -8.99
C SER A 180 0.99 21.73 -8.39
N TRP A 181 -0.05 21.07 -8.89
CA TRP A 181 -0.47 19.76 -8.40
C TRP A 181 0.50 18.67 -8.85
N THR A 182 0.84 18.67 -10.15
CA THR A 182 1.87 17.79 -10.72
C THR A 182 3.23 18.00 -10.04
N GLN A 183 3.64 19.26 -9.81
CA GLN A 183 4.89 19.56 -9.10
C GLN A 183 4.89 18.98 -7.68
N GLY A 184 3.77 19.13 -6.96
CA GLY A 184 3.58 18.57 -5.62
C GLY A 184 3.68 17.05 -5.60
N ALA A 185 2.99 16.38 -6.51
CA ALA A 185 2.98 14.93 -6.65
C ALA A 185 4.37 14.36 -6.96
N LEU A 186 5.11 14.96 -7.91
CA LEU A 186 6.49 14.58 -8.22
C LEU A 186 7.38 14.67 -6.98
N ARG A 187 7.31 15.79 -6.24
CA ARG A 187 8.08 15.97 -5.01
C ARG A 187 7.68 14.99 -3.91
N GLU A 188 6.41 14.62 -3.80
CA GLU A 188 5.97 13.62 -2.82
C GLU A 188 6.52 12.24 -3.17
N VAL A 189 6.49 11.81 -4.43
CA VAL A 189 7.14 10.55 -4.85
C VAL A 189 8.60 10.54 -4.44
N TYR A 190 9.36 11.58 -4.80
CA TYR A 190 10.76 11.71 -4.37
C TYR A 190 10.91 11.57 -2.85
N LYS A 191 10.06 12.25 -2.07
CA LYS A 191 10.08 12.18 -0.60
C LYS A 191 9.75 10.79 -0.05
N TRP A 192 8.90 10.00 -0.69
CA TRP A 192 8.60 8.62 -0.27
C TRP A 192 9.87 7.76 -0.28
N TYR A 193 10.61 7.81 -1.40
CA TYR A 193 11.85 7.07 -1.56
C TYR A 193 12.96 7.56 -0.63
N MET A 194 13.06 8.88 -0.41
CA MET A 194 14.02 9.43 0.55
C MET A 194 13.66 9.10 2.01
N ALA A 195 12.38 9.00 2.35
CA ALA A 195 11.96 8.55 3.68
C ALA A 195 12.42 7.11 3.94
N PHE A 196 12.26 6.24 2.94
CA PHE A 196 12.74 4.86 2.98
C PHE A 196 14.27 4.77 3.10
N GLU A 197 15.02 5.60 2.36
CA GLU A 197 16.48 5.67 2.45
C GLU A 197 16.94 6.01 3.88
N ARG A 198 16.33 7.02 4.51
CA ARG A 198 16.67 7.45 5.88
C ARG A 198 16.45 6.34 6.91
N LEU A 199 15.36 5.59 6.78
CA LEU A 199 15.05 4.48 7.69
C LEU A 199 16.05 3.33 7.52
N SER A 200 16.46 3.05 6.29
CA SER A 200 17.37 1.95 5.98
C SER A 200 18.82 2.26 6.38
N GLY A 201 19.21 3.53 6.39
CA GLY A 201 20.53 3.95 6.92
C GLY A 201 20.64 3.89 8.45
N THR A 202 19.52 3.82 9.18
CA THR A 202 19.49 3.85 10.65
C THR A 202 19.13 2.51 11.28
N ALA A 203 18.39 1.65 10.57
CA ALA A 203 18.04 0.31 11.00
C ALA A 203 18.76 -0.72 10.13
N GLY A 204 19.86 -1.30 10.65
CA GLY A 204 20.63 -2.33 9.93
C GLY A 204 19.78 -3.48 9.41
N GLU A 205 20.22 -4.15 8.34
CA GLU A 205 19.67 -5.34 7.65
C GLU A 205 18.19 -5.75 7.91
N ARG A 206 17.25 -4.80 8.00
CA ARG A 206 15.82 -5.11 8.02
C ARG A 206 15.30 -5.16 6.59
N ASN A 207 14.37 -6.09 6.34
CA ASN A 207 13.74 -6.24 5.03
C ASN A 207 12.63 -5.18 4.85
N TRP A 208 13.04 -3.90 4.83
CA TRP A 208 12.10 -2.80 4.63
C TRP A 208 11.42 -2.93 3.27
N THR A 209 10.12 -2.72 3.26
CA THR A 209 9.26 -2.80 2.08
C THR A 209 8.42 -1.53 2.00
N LEU A 210 8.33 -0.97 0.80
CA LEU A 210 7.40 0.12 0.50
C LEU A 210 6.12 -0.51 -0.06
N VAL A 211 4.98 -0.31 0.60
CA VAL A 211 3.67 -0.83 0.17
C VAL A 211 2.83 0.35 -0.27
N GLY A 212 2.24 0.27 -1.45
CA GLY A 212 1.29 1.25 -1.96
C GLY A 212 -0.10 0.65 -2.15
N ALA A 213 -1.11 1.50 -2.09
CA ALA A 213 -2.47 1.11 -2.47
C ALA A 213 -3.26 2.26 -3.07
N TYR A 214 -3.94 1.96 -4.17
CA TYR A 214 -4.81 2.87 -4.90
C TYR A 214 -6.27 2.50 -4.65
N TYR A 215 -7.03 3.35 -3.94
CA TYR A 215 -8.41 3.08 -3.50
C TYR A 215 -9.19 4.31 -3.02
#